data_AF-A0A3R7DJD5-F1
#
_entry.id   AF-A0A3R7DJD5-F1
#
_cell.length_a   1.000
_cell.length_b   1.000
_cell.length_c   1.000
_cell.angle_alpha   90.00
_cell.angle_beta   90.00
_cell.angle_gamma   90.00
#
_symmetry.space_group_name_H-M   'P 1'
#
loop_
_entity.id
_entity.type
_entity.pdbx_description
1 polymer ?
#
loop_
_entity_poly.entity_id
_entity_poly.type
_entity_poly.pdbx_seq_one_letter_code
_entity_poly.pdbx_strand_id
1 'polypeptide(L)'
;TDAPTEAMLKRKPYPRTKPLISERMLKHIVGQAIFQLTVILTMTFAGDKIFGIDSGRKYDRPVGTTGPSVHYTMVFNTFVFLQLFNEINSRRIHDELNVFEGIFANPIYLGISVVQVVFQVLIVQFGSLVFSCVPLDVTQWIICLVIGALSLPVGLLLRLITLPASFTVCQETAPVAHVPTDRTKELWIRGFKRLRTQIRVIRAFKRTLSQRKLSQFE
;
A
#
# COMPACT_ATOMS: atom_id res chain seq x y z
N THR A 1 11.21 -0.17 5.92
CA THR A 1 11.89 0.03 4.63
C THR A 1 12.41 -1.33 4.20
N ASP A 2 11.69 -2.02 3.33
CA ASP A 2 12.10 -3.38 2.93
C ASP A 2 13.23 -3.32 1.89
N ALA A 3 14.19 -4.24 2.01
CA ALA A 3 15.28 -4.37 1.05
C ALA A 3 14.75 -4.83 -0.33
N PRO A 4 15.38 -4.42 -1.43
CA PRO A 4 14.94 -4.81 -2.76
C PRO A 4 15.09 -6.32 -2.97
N THR A 5 14.01 -6.99 -3.37
CA THR A 5 14.00 -8.44 -3.68
C THR A 5 14.54 -8.70 -5.08
N GLU A 6 15.33 -9.77 -5.29
CA GLU A 6 15.83 -10.19 -6.62
C GLU A 6 14.71 -10.43 -7.65
N ALA A 7 13.51 -10.77 -7.18
CA ALA A 7 12.32 -10.91 -8.02
C ALA A 7 11.96 -9.61 -8.78
N MET A 8 12.36 -8.44 -8.26
CA MET A 8 12.14 -7.15 -8.92
C MET A 8 12.91 -7.04 -10.24
N LEU A 9 14.09 -7.68 -10.33
CA LEU A 9 14.94 -7.66 -11.54
C LEU A 9 14.39 -8.52 -12.66
N LYS A 10 13.58 -9.54 -12.34
CA LYS A 10 13.00 -10.47 -13.32
C LYS A 10 11.69 -9.95 -13.94
N ARG A 11 11.15 -8.83 -13.43
CA ARG A 11 9.88 -8.25 -13.89
C ARG A 11 10.10 -7.22 -14.99
N LYS A 12 9.20 -7.17 -15.97
CA LYS A 12 9.20 -6.14 -17.02
C LYS A 12 9.02 -4.73 -16.43
N PRO A 13 9.64 -3.69 -17.02
CA PRO A 13 9.47 -2.32 -16.56
C PRO A 13 8.01 -1.87 -16.68
N TYR A 14 7.57 -1.04 -15.73
CA TYR A 14 6.22 -0.50 -15.72
C TYR A 14 6.06 0.60 -16.78
N PRO A 15 4.98 0.58 -17.58
CA PRO A 15 4.68 1.67 -18.49
C PRO A 15 4.21 2.90 -17.72
N ARG A 16 4.56 4.10 -18.21
CA ARG A 16 4.20 5.38 -17.57
C ARG A 16 2.68 5.64 -17.48
N THR A 17 1.88 4.91 -18.26
CA THR A 17 0.43 5.01 -18.30
C THR A 17 -0.29 4.06 -17.36
N LYS A 18 0.43 3.19 -16.62
CA LYS A 18 -0.20 2.25 -15.68
C LYS A 18 -0.75 3.00 -14.47
N PRO A 19 -1.98 2.70 -14.01
CA PRO A 19 -2.52 3.28 -12.78
C PRO A 19 -1.66 2.92 -11.56
N LEU A 20 -1.54 3.85 -10.61
CA LEU A 20 -0.78 3.67 -9.37
C LEU A 20 -1.44 2.63 -8.46
N ILE A 21 -2.77 2.62 -8.41
CA ILE A 21 -3.56 1.64 -7.66
C ILE A 21 -3.96 0.54 -8.62
N SER A 22 -3.44 -0.67 -8.38
CA SER A 22 -3.86 -1.85 -9.12
C SER A 22 -5.18 -2.41 -8.58
N GLU A 23 -5.93 -3.14 -9.40
CA GLU A 23 -7.15 -3.84 -8.98
C GLU A 23 -6.92 -4.76 -7.78
N ARG A 24 -5.73 -5.38 -7.71
CA ARG A 24 -5.30 -6.21 -6.57
C ARG A 24 -5.12 -5.39 -5.29
N MET A 25 -4.55 -4.20 -5.40
CA MET A 25 -4.46 -3.29 -4.24
C MET A 25 -5.85 -2.85 -3.79
N LEU A 26 -6.72 -2.52 -4.74
CA LEU A 26 -8.08 -2.09 -4.46
C LEU A 26 -8.89 -3.17 -3.73
N LYS A 27 -8.76 -4.45 -4.12
CA LYS A 27 -9.41 -5.57 -3.43
C LYS A 27 -9.04 -5.63 -1.95
N HIS A 28 -7.75 -5.42 -1.63
CA HIS A 28 -7.26 -5.45 -0.26
C HIS A 28 -7.73 -4.25 0.54
N ILE A 29 -7.68 -3.05 -0.06
CA ILE A 29 -8.15 -1.81 0.56
C ILE A 29 -9.64 -1.92 0.88
N VAL A 30 -10.48 -2.27 -0.10
CA VAL A 30 -11.93 -2.35 0.06
C VAL A 30 -12.30 -3.49 1.01
N GLY A 31 -11.70 -4.67 0.85
CA GLY A 31 -11.99 -5.82 1.71
C GLY A 31 -11.66 -5.57 3.18
N GLN A 32 -10.48 -4.99 3.46
CA GLN A 32 -10.11 -4.63 4.84
C GLN A 32 -10.97 -3.48 5.38
N ALA A 33 -11.29 -2.47 4.57
CA ALA A 33 -12.15 -1.38 5.00
C ALA A 33 -13.56 -1.86 5.41
N ILE A 34 -14.16 -2.76 4.61
CA ILE A 34 -15.46 -3.36 4.94
C ILE A 34 -15.35 -4.15 6.24
N PHE A 35 -14.33 -5.01 6.38
CA PHE A 35 -14.13 -5.80 7.60
C PHE A 35 -13.96 -4.92 8.84
N GLN A 36 -13.07 -3.94 8.79
CA GLN A 36 -12.82 -3.01 9.91
C GLN A 36 -14.09 -2.24 10.28
N LEU A 37 -14.83 -1.74 9.27
CA LEU A 37 -16.08 -1.04 9.49
C LEU A 37 -17.11 -1.94 10.17
N THR A 38 -17.29 -3.18 9.69
CA THR A 38 -18.20 -4.15 10.31
C THR A 38 -17.84 -4.39 11.76
N VAL A 39 -16.56 -4.67 12.06
CA VAL A 39 -16.10 -4.93 13.43
C VAL A 39 -16.36 -3.72 14.34
N ILE A 40 -15.98 -2.51 13.92
CA ILE A 40 -16.15 -1.30 14.73
C ILE A 40 -17.62 -0.99 14.97
N LEU A 41 -18.47 -1.12 13.94
CA LEU A 41 -19.92 -0.90 14.09
C LEU A 41 -20.54 -1.93 15.03
N THR A 42 -20.23 -3.22 14.85
CA THR A 42 -20.70 -4.28 15.76
C THR A 42 -20.27 -3.99 17.20
N MET A 43 -19.02 -3.60 17.42
CA MET A 43 -18.54 -3.29 18.75
C MET A 43 -19.20 -2.03 19.32
N THR A 44 -19.45 -1.01 18.50
CA THR A 44 -20.09 0.24 18.94
C THR A 44 -21.56 0.04 19.34
N PHE A 45 -22.30 -0.82 18.64
CA PHE A 45 -23.73 -1.00 18.87
C PHE A 45 -24.10 -2.21 19.74
N ALA A 46 -23.29 -3.27 19.74
CA ALA A 46 -23.56 -4.51 20.46
C ALA A 46 -22.44 -4.93 21.42
N GLY A 47 -21.33 -4.18 21.49
CA GLY A 47 -20.20 -4.51 22.37
C GLY A 47 -20.56 -4.49 23.86
N ASP A 48 -21.49 -3.61 24.26
CA ASP A 48 -22.02 -3.56 25.62
C ASP A 48 -22.64 -4.91 26.05
N LYS A 49 -23.48 -5.49 25.18
CA LYS A 49 -24.14 -6.78 25.42
C LYS A 49 -23.21 -7.99 25.27
N ILE A 50 -22.31 -7.96 24.27
CA ILE A 50 -21.43 -9.10 23.96
C ILE A 50 -20.39 -9.32 25.05
N PHE A 51 -19.83 -8.24 25.59
CA PHE A 51 -18.74 -8.32 26.58
C PHE A 51 -19.22 -8.11 28.02
N GLY A 52 -20.52 -7.88 28.24
CA GLY A 52 -21.09 -7.68 29.56
C GLY A 52 -20.54 -6.45 30.29
N ILE A 53 -20.30 -5.37 29.56
CA ILE A 53 -19.75 -4.12 30.09
C ILE A 53 -20.76 -2.97 30.00
N ASP A 54 -20.61 -1.99 30.88
CA ASP A 54 -21.48 -0.80 30.89
C ASP A 54 -21.42 -0.06 29.57
N SER A 55 -22.61 0.28 29.05
CA SER A 55 -22.73 0.90 27.75
C SER A 55 -22.12 2.30 27.74
N GLY A 56 -21.22 2.53 26.78
CA GLY A 56 -20.67 3.86 26.51
C GLY A 56 -21.69 4.85 25.95
N ARG A 57 -22.86 4.38 25.47
CA ARG A 57 -23.80 5.18 24.69
C ARG A 57 -24.54 6.19 25.59
N LYS A 58 -24.69 7.43 25.10
CA LYS A 58 -25.25 8.57 25.86
C LYS A 58 -26.62 8.27 26.50
N TYR A 59 -27.47 7.49 25.82
CA TYR A 59 -28.84 7.21 26.24
C TYR A 59 -28.99 5.98 27.13
N ASP A 60 -27.98 5.10 27.18
CA ASP A 60 -28.02 3.85 27.96
C ASP A 60 -27.18 3.93 29.25
N ARG A 61 -26.50 5.06 29.48
CA ARG A 61 -25.73 5.28 30.71
C ARG A 61 -26.62 5.72 31.88
N PRO A 62 -26.24 5.37 33.13
CA PRO A 62 -26.90 5.91 34.31
C PRO A 62 -26.88 7.44 34.30
N VAL A 63 -28.04 8.04 34.57
CA VAL A 63 -28.24 9.49 34.59
C VAL A 63 -27.24 10.14 35.55
N GLY A 64 -26.43 11.08 35.04
CA GLY A 64 -25.37 11.76 35.79
C GLY A 64 -23.95 11.25 35.53
N THR A 65 -23.78 10.11 34.84
CA THR A 65 -22.45 9.57 34.50
C THR A 65 -21.87 10.29 33.28
N THR A 66 -21.07 11.33 33.54
CA THR A 66 -20.34 12.08 32.50
C THR A 66 -18.86 11.72 32.58
N GLY A 67 -18.32 11.11 31.53
CA GLY A 67 -16.91 10.70 31.53
C GLY A 67 -16.56 9.65 30.47
N PRO A 68 -15.27 9.27 30.40
CA PRO A 68 -14.81 8.19 29.54
C PRO A 68 -15.44 6.85 29.97
N SER A 69 -15.74 5.96 29.01
CA SER A 69 -16.24 4.61 29.32
C SER A 69 -15.31 3.55 28.78
N VAL A 70 -15.23 2.45 29.52
CA VAL A 70 -14.58 1.20 29.10
C VAL A 70 -15.06 0.76 27.71
N HIS A 71 -16.36 0.86 27.41
CA HIS A 71 -16.90 0.51 26.10
C HIS A 71 -16.19 1.22 24.93
N TYR A 72 -16.17 2.55 24.93
CA TYR A 72 -15.50 3.31 23.88
C TYR A 72 -13.97 3.20 23.92
N THR A 73 -13.37 2.99 25.10
CA THR A 73 -11.93 2.71 25.16
C THR A 73 -11.60 1.35 24.53
N MET A 74 -12.44 0.33 24.70
CA MET A 74 -12.29 -0.93 23.96
C MET A 74 -12.43 -0.70 22.45
N VAL A 75 -13.42 0.08 21.99
CA VAL A 75 -13.59 0.43 20.56
C VAL A 75 -12.35 1.09 19.99
N PHE A 76 -11.81 2.08 20.69
CA PHE A 76 -10.57 2.73 20.31
C PHE A 76 -9.39 1.74 20.29
N ASN A 77 -9.24 0.91 21.32
CA ASN A 77 -8.14 -0.04 21.42
C ASN A 77 -8.16 -1.08 20.28
N THR A 78 -9.33 -1.65 20.02
CA THR A 78 -9.53 -2.58 18.89
C THR A 78 -9.27 -1.89 17.56
N PHE A 79 -9.69 -0.63 17.37
CA PHE A 79 -9.40 0.12 16.14
C PHE A 79 -7.89 0.25 15.90
N VAL A 80 -7.11 0.61 16.93
CA VAL A 80 -5.65 0.72 16.77
C VAL A 80 -5.03 -0.64 16.46
N PHE A 81 -5.43 -1.72 17.14
CA PHE A 81 -4.94 -3.06 16.82
C PHE A 81 -5.29 -3.49 15.39
N LEU A 82 -6.51 -3.20 14.92
CA LEU A 82 -6.89 -3.44 13.53
C LEU A 82 -5.94 -2.73 12.55
N GLN A 83 -5.45 -1.52 12.88
CA GLN A 83 -4.45 -0.84 12.05
C GLN A 83 -3.06 -1.46 12.14
N LEU A 84 -2.61 -1.88 13.33
CA LEU A 84 -1.32 -2.56 13.50
C LEU A 84 -1.26 -3.88 12.70
N PHE A 85 -2.32 -4.68 12.76
CA PHE A 85 -2.38 -5.93 12.01
C PHE A 85 -2.62 -5.71 10.52
N ASN A 86 -3.35 -4.65 10.13
CA ASN A 86 -3.48 -4.27 8.73
C ASN A 86 -2.15 -3.73 8.15
N GLU A 87 -1.32 -3.07 8.96
CA GLU A 87 0.03 -2.65 8.57
C GLU A 87 0.87 -3.87 8.16
N ILE A 88 0.84 -4.94 8.97
CA ILE A 88 1.50 -6.22 8.64
C ILE A 88 0.98 -6.74 7.28
N ASN A 89 -0.35 -6.83 7.11
CA ASN A 89 -0.95 -7.27 5.84
C ASN A 89 -0.52 -6.42 4.63
N SER A 90 -0.43 -5.10 4.80
CA SER A 90 -0.10 -4.17 3.72
C SER A 90 1.35 -4.23 3.28
N ARG A 91 2.25 -4.83 4.08
CA ARG A 91 3.67 -4.96 3.77
C ARG A 91 3.93 -5.77 2.50
N ARG A 92 3.14 -6.81 2.27
CA ARG A 92 3.20 -7.62 1.04
C ARG A 92 1.94 -7.38 0.21
N ILE A 93 2.06 -6.50 -0.78
CA ILE A 93 0.97 -6.05 -1.67
C ILE A 93 0.71 -7.04 -2.82
N HIS A 94 1.72 -7.81 -3.20
CA HIS A 94 1.56 -8.91 -4.14
C HIS A 94 0.94 -10.11 -3.42
N ASP A 95 0.20 -10.98 -4.13
CA ASP A 95 -0.54 -12.15 -3.60
C ASP A 95 0.38 -13.26 -3.04
N GLU A 96 1.47 -12.88 -2.38
CA GLU A 96 2.39 -13.75 -1.66
C GLU A 96 1.69 -14.25 -0.40
N LEU A 97 1.71 -15.56 -0.14
CA LEU A 97 0.98 -16.13 0.99
C LEU A 97 1.63 -15.81 2.33
N ASN A 98 2.93 -15.51 2.35
CA ASN A 98 3.70 -15.39 3.59
C ASN A 98 3.98 -13.93 3.97
N VAL A 99 3.08 -13.33 4.74
CA VAL A 99 3.19 -11.92 5.18
C VAL A 99 4.31 -11.71 6.19
N PHE A 100 4.64 -12.76 6.96
CA PHE A 100 5.66 -12.72 8.01
C PHE A 100 7.10 -12.84 7.50
N GLU A 101 7.28 -13.18 6.22
CA GLU A 101 8.59 -13.45 5.66
C GLU A 101 9.47 -12.20 5.65
N GLY A 102 10.56 -12.23 6.42
CA GLY A 102 11.50 -11.10 6.52
C GLY A 102 11.02 -9.94 7.39
N ILE A 103 10.07 -10.14 8.32
CA ILE A 103 9.72 -9.10 9.32
C ILE A 103 10.94 -8.75 10.17
N PHE A 104 11.65 -9.75 10.68
CA PHE A 104 12.81 -9.56 11.56
C PHE A 104 14.06 -9.05 10.85
N ALA A 105 14.09 -9.09 9.51
CA ALA A 105 15.22 -8.61 8.71
C ALA A 105 15.26 -7.07 8.60
N ASN A 106 14.14 -6.40 8.88
CA ASN A 106 14.01 -4.95 8.75
C ASN A 106 13.85 -4.32 10.16
N PRO A 107 14.95 -3.87 10.79
CA PRO A 107 14.92 -3.35 12.17
C PRO A 107 14.14 -2.04 12.28
N ILE A 108 14.02 -1.25 11.20
CA ILE A 108 13.23 -0.01 11.19
C ILE A 108 11.75 -0.35 11.35
N TYR A 109 11.26 -1.36 10.62
CA TYR A 109 9.88 -1.83 10.76
C TYR A 109 9.61 -2.32 12.17
N LEU A 110 10.49 -3.18 12.70
CA LEU A 110 10.35 -3.68 14.07
C LEU A 110 10.37 -2.55 15.10
N GLY A 111 11.24 -1.55 14.94
CA GLY A 111 11.30 -0.38 15.81
C GLY A 111 10.00 0.42 15.81
N ILE A 112 9.43 0.71 14.62
CA ILE A 112 8.16 1.43 14.50
C ILE A 112 7.01 0.62 15.12
N SER A 113 6.93 -0.68 14.85
CA SER A 113 5.89 -1.54 15.41
C SER A 113 5.95 -1.60 16.94
N VAL A 114 7.14 -1.72 17.53
CA VAL A 114 7.33 -1.70 18.99
C VAL A 114 6.91 -0.35 19.57
N VAL A 115 7.34 0.75 18.94
CA VAL A 115 6.99 2.10 19.37
C VAL A 115 5.48 2.30 19.37
N GLN A 116 4.77 1.88 18.32
CA GLN A 116 3.31 1.98 18.27
C GLN A 116 2.63 1.18 19.38
N VAL A 117 3.06 -0.05 19.65
CA VAL A 117 2.50 -0.88 20.74
C VAL A 117 2.75 -0.24 22.11
N VAL A 118 3.95 0.29 22.35
CA VAL A 118 4.28 0.98 23.60
C VAL A 118 3.41 2.23 23.77
N PHE A 119 3.29 3.07 22.73
CA PHE A 119 2.41 4.22 22.77
C PHE A 119 0.95 3.82 23.01
N GLN A 120 0.50 2.71 22.42
CA GLN A 120 -0.86 2.22 22.63
C GLN A 120 -1.11 1.85 24.10
N VAL A 121 -0.16 1.17 24.75
CA VAL A 121 -0.25 0.87 26.18
C VAL A 121 -0.26 2.16 27.01
N LEU A 122 0.61 3.13 26.70
CA LEU A 122 0.67 4.41 27.42
C LEU A 122 -0.64 5.21 27.28
N ILE A 123 -1.20 5.28 26.08
CA ILE A 123 -2.45 6.01 25.81
C ILE A 123 -3.64 5.34 26.51
N VAL A 124 -3.76 4.02 26.44
CA VAL A 124 -4.90 3.32 27.03
C VAL A 124 -4.82 3.31 28.56
N GLN A 125 -3.64 3.16 29.13
CA GLN A 125 -3.47 3.08 30.58
C GLN A 125 -3.43 4.46 31.27
N PHE A 126 -2.88 5.48 30.62
CA PHE A 126 -2.63 6.80 31.22
C PHE A 126 -3.27 7.97 30.46
N GLY A 127 -3.92 7.73 29.31
CA GLY A 127 -4.49 8.79 28.45
C GLY A 127 -5.88 9.29 28.86
N SER A 128 -6.24 9.23 30.15
CA SER A 128 -7.60 9.56 30.60
C SER A 128 -8.03 10.99 30.29
N LEU A 129 -7.12 11.95 30.43
CA LEU A 129 -7.42 13.38 30.33
C LEU A 129 -7.48 13.89 28.88
N VAL A 130 -6.62 13.37 28.00
CA VAL A 130 -6.51 13.83 26.61
C VAL A 130 -7.32 12.96 25.65
N PHE A 131 -7.28 11.64 25.84
CA PHE A 131 -7.91 10.67 24.93
C PHE A 131 -9.22 10.11 25.47
N SER A 132 -9.69 10.58 26.64
CA SER A 132 -10.90 10.06 27.29
C SER A 132 -10.90 8.52 27.36
N CYS A 133 -9.74 7.96 27.74
CA CYS A 133 -9.53 6.52 27.89
C CYS A 133 -9.61 6.10 29.36
N VAL A 134 -10.28 4.98 29.63
CA VAL A 134 -10.27 4.32 30.94
C VAL A 134 -9.26 3.17 30.89
N PRO A 135 -8.44 2.94 31.93
CA PRO A 135 -7.58 1.76 31.96
C PRO A 135 -8.38 0.47 31.79
N LEU A 136 -7.96 -0.38 30.86
CA LEU A 136 -8.58 -1.68 30.57
C LEU A 136 -7.99 -2.76 31.46
N ASP A 137 -8.83 -3.74 31.81
CA ASP A 137 -8.35 -4.99 32.42
C ASP A 137 -7.62 -5.87 31.39
N VAL A 138 -6.77 -6.78 31.87
CA VAL A 138 -6.02 -7.74 31.04
C VAL A 138 -6.95 -8.55 30.14
N THR A 139 -8.13 -8.94 30.64
CA THR A 139 -9.12 -9.70 29.86
C THR A 139 -9.62 -8.89 28.66
N GLN A 140 -9.93 -7.61 28.88
CA GLN A 140 -10.40 -6.70 27.83
C GLN A 140 -9.31 -6.41 26.80
N TRP A 141 -8.06 -6.27 27.26
CA TRP A 141 -6.89 -6.17 26.38
C TRP A 141 -6.74 -7.37 25.45
N ILE A 142 -6.84 -8.59 25.98
CA ILE A 142 -6.74 -9.83 25.18
C ILE A 142 -7.88 -9.89 24.16
N ILE A 143 -9.11 -9.54 24.55
CA ILE A 143 -10.25 -9.49 23.63
C ILE A 143 -9.98 -8.53 22.47
N CYS A 144 -9.55 -7.29 22.76
CA CYS A 144 -9.20 -6.30 21.74
C CYS A 144 -8.10 -6.81 20.79
N LEU A 145 -7.06 -7.45 21.35
CA LEU A 145 -5.95 -7.99 20.58
C LEU A 145 -6.39 -9.14 19.67
N VAL A 146 -7.20 -10.07 20.17
CA VAL A 146 -7.73 -11.19 19.40
C VAL A 146 -8.60 -10.69 18.25
N ILE A 147 -9.51 -9.73 18.50
CA ILE A 147 -10.35 -9.15 17.45
C ILE A 147 -9.50 -8.43 16.41
N GLY A 148 -8.48 -7.68 16.83
CA GLY A 148 -7.52 -7.07 15.91
C GLY A 148 -6.80 -8.10 15.05
N ALA A 149 -6.35 -9.19 15.67
CA ALA A 149 -5.61 -10.27 15.01
C ALA A 149 -6.45 -10.98 13.93
N LEU A 150 -7.79 -10.95 14.02
CA LEU A 150 -8.69 -11.46 12.96
C LEU A 150 -8.51 -10.74 11.62
N SER A 151 -7.94 -9.54 11.58
CA SER A 151 -7.62 -8.87 10.31
C SER A 151 -6.54 -9.61 9.50
N LEU A 152 -5.65 -10.37 10.13
CA LEU A 152 -4.62 -11.18 9.46
C LEU A 152 -5.22 -12.33 8.62
N PRO A 153 -6.05 -13.24 9.16
CA PRO A 153 -6.69 -14.29 8.36
C PRO A 153 -7.65 -13.72 7.31
N VAL A 154 -8.32 -12.59 7.59
CA VAL A 154 -9.10 -11.88 6.56
C VAL A 154 -8.20 -11.40 5.42
N GLY A 155 -7.01 -10.87 5.74
CA GLY A 155 -6.01 -10.52 4.75
C GLY A 155 -5.57 -11.70 3.90
N LEU A 156 -5.36 -12.87 4.50
CA LEU A 156 -5.06 -14.12 3.79
C LEU A 156 -6.23 -14.56 2.89
N LEU A 157 -7.46 -14.51 3.40
CA LEU A 157 -8.67 -14.86 2.65
C LEU A 157 -8.85 -13.95 1.43
N LEU A 158 -8.60 -12.64 1.56
CA LEU A 158 -8.62 -11.70 0.43
C LEU A 158 -7.53 -12.00 -0.62
N ARG A 159 -6.41 -12.62 -0.24
CA ARG A 159 -5.38 -13.08 -1.20
C ARG A 159 -5.88 -14.29 -2.01
N LEU A 160 -6.60 -15.20 -1.36
CA LEU A 160 -7.17 -16.40 -1.99
C LEU A 160 -8.32 -16.10 -2.95
N ILE A 161 -9.08 -15.02 -2.69
CA ILE A 161 -10.16 -14.60 -3.58
C ILE A 161 -9.60 -13.92 -4.83
N THR A 162 -9.83 -14.52 -5.99
CA THR A 162 -9.74 -13.85 -7.30
C THR A 162 -11.01 -13.05 -7.55
N LEU A 163 -10.86 -11.73 -7.77
CA LEU A 163 -11.99 -10.88 -8.07
C LEU A 163 -12.64 -11.27 -9.42
N PRO A 164 -13.98 -11.35 -9.49
CA PRO A 164 -14.69 -11.49 -10.75
C PRO A 164 -14.58 -10.19 -11.55
N ALA A 165 -14.57 -10.30 -12.89
CA ALA A 165 -14.43 -9.18 -13.83
C ALA A 165 -15.56 -8.13 -13.76
N SER A 166 -16.59 -8.35 -12.93
CA SER A 166 -17.68 -7.39 -12.67
C SER A 166 -17.35 -6.35 -11.58
N PHE A 167 -16.35 -6.61 -10.72
CA PHE A 167 -15.94 -5.67 -9.65
C PHE A 167 -14.88 -4.66 -10.10
N THR A 168 -14.58 -4.63 -11.40
CA THR A 168 -13.52 -3.88 -12.04
C THR A 168 -13.91 -2.41 -12.24
N VAL A 169 -14.06 -1.67 -11.14
CA VAL A 169 -14.31 -0.21 -11.18
C VAL A 169 -13.11 0.55 -11.77
N CYS A 170 -11.91 -0.02 -11.64
CA CYS A 170 -10.70 0.45 -12.28
C CYS A 170 -10.23 -0.57 -13.33
N GLN A 171 -10.99 -0.74 -14.41
CA GLN A 171 -10.54 -1.53 -15.55
C GLN A 171 -9.16 -1.02 -15.97
N GLU A 172 -8.14 -1.88 -15.85
CA GLU A 172 -6.83 -1.65 -16.44
C GLU A 172 -7.10 -1.31 -17.91
N THR A 173 -6.96 -0.02 -18.27
CA THR A 173 -7.13 0.41 -19.66
C THR A 173 -6.24 -0.50 -20.48
N ALA A 174 -6.86 -1.22 -21.43
CA ALA A 174 -6.21 -2.22 -22.24
C ALA A 174 -4.81 -1.70 -22.60
N PRO A 175 -3.74 -2.52 -22.43
CA PRO A 175 -2.38 -2.06 -22.62
C PRO A 175 -2.37 -1.28 -23.91
N VAL A 176 -2.07 0.02 -23.85
CA VAL A 176 -2.04 0.88 -25.03
C VAL A 176 -1.22 0.10 -26.01
N ALA A 177 -1.91 -0.49 -27.01
CA ALA A 177 -1.23 -1.30 -27.99
C ALA A 177 -0.17 -0.35 -28.49
N HIS A 178 1.10 -0.76 -28.39
CA HIS A 178 2.17 0.02 -28.95
C HIS A 178 1.98 -0.11 -30.46
N VAL A 179 0.96 0.57 -30.99
CA VAL A 179 0.82 0.89 -32.39
C VAL A 179 2.11 1.64 -32.61
N PRO A 180 3.08 1.08 -33.37
CA PRO A 180 4.25 1.85 -33.71
C PRO A 180 3.69 3.05 -34.46
N THR A 181 3.58 4.19 -33.77
CA THR A 181 3.03 5.40 -34.35
C THR A 181 3.84 5.61 -35.62
N ASP A 182 3.19 5.85 -36.76
CA ASP A 182 3.92 6.07 -38.01
C ASP A 182 4.97 7.20 -37.83
N ARG A 183 4.72 8.13 -36.89
CA ARG A 183 5.71 9.10 -36.37
C ARG A 183 7.02 8.50 -35.91
N THR A 184 7.05 7.37 -35.19
CA THR A 184 8.29 6.76 -34.71
C THR A 184 9.11 6.20 -35.87
N LYS A 185 8.44 5.56 -36.84
CA LYS A 185 9.06 5.11 -38.09
C LYS A 185 9.57 6.30 -38.92
N GLU A 186 8.77 7.35 -39.05
CA GLU A 186 9.16 8.59 -39.74
C GLU A 186 10.36 9.28 -39.09
N LEU A 187 10.40 9.36 -37.75
CA LEU A 187 11.50 9.96 -37.02
C LEU A 187 12.80 9.19 -37.25
N TRP A 188 12.73 7.85 -37.28
CA TRP A 188 13.88 7.01 -37.58
C TRP A 188 14.36 7.20 -39.03
N ILE A 189 13.44 7.25 -39.98
CA ILE A 189 13.74 7.53 -41.40
C ILE A 189 14.36 8.92 -41.57
N ARG A 190 13.85 9.94 -40.88
CA ARG A 190 14.41 11.30 -40.87
C ARG A 190 15.81 11.31 -40.25
N GLY A 191 16.04 10.56 -39.18
CA GLY A 191 17.36 10.35 -38.58
C GLY A 191 18.36 9.76 -39.57
N PHE A 192 17.98 8.70 -40.28
CA PHE A 192 18.82 8.08 -41.32
C PHE A 192 19.13 9.02 -42.48
N LYS A 193 18.13 9.81 -42.94
CA LYS A 193 18.36 10.81 -43.98
C LYS A 193 19.38 11.87 -43.53
N ARG A 194 19.30 12.36 -42.30
CA ARG A 194 20.27 13.32 -41.75
C ARG A 194 21.68 12.73 -41.69
N LEU A 195 21.82 11.49 -41.20
CA LEU A 195 23.10 10.80 -41.11
C LEU A 195 23.75 10.63 -42.50
N ARG A 196 22.95 10.24 -43.50
CA ARG A 196 23.43 10.06 -44.88
C ARG A 196 23.92 11.36 -45.50
N THR A 197 23.23 12.46 -45.24
CA THR A 197 23.67 13.80 -45.71
C THR A 197 24.97 14.21 -45.04
N GLN A 198 25.11 14.00 -43.72
CA GLN A 198 26.36 14.29 -43.00
C GLN A 198 27.53 13.47 -43.54
N ILE A 199 27.34 12.17 -43.80
CA ILE A 199 28.38 11.32 -44.41
C ILE A 199 28.77 11.84 -45.79
N ARG A 200 27.81 12.28 -46.61
CA ARG A 200 28.08 12.81 -47.96
C ARG A 200 28.89 14.11 -47.90
N VAL A 201 28.56 15.02 -46.97
CA VAL A 201 29.29 16.28 -46.75
C VAL A 201 30.72 15.99 -46.28
N ILE A 202 30.90 15.10 -45.31
CA ILE A 202 32.24 14.69 -44.83
C ILE A 202 33.08 14.11 -45.99
N ARG A 203 32.47 13.27 -46.82
CA ARG A 203 33.14 12.66 -47.98
C ARG A 203 33.53 13.70 -49.04
N ALA A 204 32.71 14.74 -49.24
CA ALA A 204 33.02 15.86 -50.13
C ALA A 204 34.18 16.70 -49.60
N PHE A 205 34.16 17.08 -48.31
CA PHE A 205 35.28 17.78 -47.66
C PHE A 205 36.59 16.99 -47.74
N LYS A 206 36.54 15.66 -47.51
CA LYS A 206 37.72 14.80 -47.62
C LYS A 206 38.30 14.79 -49.05
N ARG A 207 37.45 14.76 -50.08
CA ARG A 207 37.88 14.87 -51.49
C ARG A 207 38.55 16.21 -51.79
N THR A 208 37.98 17.31 -51.32
CA THR A 208 38.56 18.66 -51.51
C THR A 208 39.92 18.81 -50.80
N LEU A 209 40.06 18.28 -49.59
CA LEU A 209 41.33 18.26 -48.88
C LEU A 209 42.37 17.37 -49.57
N SER A 210 41.97 16.22 -50.11
CA SER A 210 42.85 15.36 -50.91
C SER A 210 43.31 16.05 -52.20
N GLN A 211 42.44 16.79 -52.90
CA GLN A 211 42.84 17.58 -54.07
C GLN A 211 43.80 18.71 -53.71
N ARG A 212 43.55 19.45 -52.61
CA ARG A 212 44.46 20.49 -52.13
C ARG A 212 45.84 19.95 -51.72
N LYS A 213 45.89 18.74 -51.16
CA LYS A 213 47.17 18.08 -50.87
C LYS A 213 47.92 17.76 -52.16
N LEU A 214 47.25 17.21 -53.17
CA LEU A 214 47.89 16.86 -54.45
C LEU A 214 48.42 18.10 -55.19
N SER A 215 47.70 19.22 -55.16
CA SER A 215 48.14 20.48 -55.77
C SER A 215 49.27 21.20 -55.01
N GLN A 216 49.71 20.71 -53.84
CA GLN A 216 50.90 21.21 -53.13
C GLN A 216 52.15 20.38 -53.42
N PHE A 217 52.04 19.28 -54.18
CA PHE A 217 53.15 18.41 -54.58
C PHE A 217 53.48 18.48 -56.08
N GLU A 218 52.82 19.39 -56.82
CA GLU A 218 53.24 19.87 -58.15
C GLU A 218 53.86 21.26 -57.99
#